data_AF-B9X8Y2-F1
#
_entry.id   AF-B9X8Y2-F1
#
_cell.length_a   1.000
_cell.length_b   1.000
_cell.length_c   1.000
_cell.angle_alpha   90.00
_cell.angle_beta   90.00
_cell.angle_gamma   90.00
#
_symmetry.space_group_name_H-M   'P 1'
#
loop_
_entity.id
_entity.type
_entity.pdbx_description
1 polymer ?
#
loop_
_entity_poly.entity_id
_entity_poly.type
_entity_poly.pdbx_seq_one_letter_code
_entity_poly.pdbx_strand_id
1 'polypeptide(L)'
;MTNDLITCLIINNLTLIHFVGFEDIKIKNNAILIRKYVTITVASLLIYSMSFYFYKLLANNNLLFLMPIFYTTLIYMLILLFKILNDIFIVYNKKSNYSNDFMLSNSSLIAITFFALDKNNGFFKGLEILILSALGILIALILITAIKKNFDKNPKIKILENEPIYFFIMFILSLIPNIIILIYN
;
A
#
# COMPACT_ATOMS: atom_id res chain seq x y z
N MET A 1 -23.31 -14.49 -0.23
CA MET A 1 -22.26 -14.55 0.82
C MET A 1 -20.82 -14.61 0.25
N THR A 2 -20.61 -14.95 -1.02
CA THR A 2 -19.29 -14.95 -1.68
C THR A 2 -18.87 -13.61 -2.31
N ASN A 3 -19.75 -12.61 -2.37
CA ASN A 3 -19.46 -11.31 -2.98
C ASN A 3 -18.52 -10.42 -2.14
N ASP A 4 -18.52 -10.51 -0.81
CA ASP A 4 -17.80 -9.53 0.03
C ASP A 4 -16.29 -9.50 -0.20
N LEU A 5 -15.65 -10.66 -0.40
CA LEU A 5 -14.18 -10.74 -0.49
C LEU A 5 -13.68 -10.22 -1.85
N ILE A 6 -14.39 -10.51 -2.94
CA ILE A 6 -14.11 -10.00 -4.28
C ILE A 6 -14.43 -8.50 -4.35
N THR A 7 -15.56 -8.07 -3.80
CA THR A 7 -15.91 -6.66 -3.69
C THR A 7 -14.89 -5.89 -2.84
N CYS A 8 -14.40 -6.48 -1.75
CA CYS A 8 -13.33 -5.92 -0.93
C CYS A 8 -12.01 -5.85 -1.71
N LEU A 9 -11.63 -6.92 -2.43
CA LEU A 9 -10.43 -6.99 -3.28
C LEU A 9 -10.49 -6.08 -4.51
N ILE A 10 -11.66 -5.75 -5.05
CA ILE A 10 -11.79 -4.95 -6.27
C ILE A 10 -12.04 -3.49 -5.89
N ILE A 11 -13.03 -3.21 -5.06
CA ILE A 11 -13.45 -1.83 -4.75
C ILE A 11 -12.45 -1.14 -3.82
N ASN A 12 -11.95 -1.81 -2.79
CA ASN A 12 -11.01 -1.18 -1.85
C ASN A 12 -9.57 -1.12 -2.42
N ASN A 13 -9.17 -2.09 -3.25
CA ASN A 13 -7.78 -2.14 -3.71
C ASN A 13 -7.51 -1.19 -4.88
N LEU A 14 -8.45 -1.05 -5.81
CA LEU A 14 -8.28 -0.17 -6.97
C LEU A 14 -8.47 1.31 -6.59
N THR A 15 -9.17 1.61 -5.49
CA THR A 15 -9.22 2.97 -4.91
C THR A 15 -7.91 3.34 -4.23
N LEU A 16 -7.23 2.37 -3.59
CA LEU A 16 -5.95 2.59 -2.94
C LEU A 16 -4.77 2.75 -3.93
N ILE A 17 -4.96 2.42 -5.22
CA ILE A 17 -3.94 2.63 -6.26
C ILE A 17 -3.52 4.10 -6.36
N HIS A 18 -4.40 5.05 -6.04
CA HIS A 18 -4.05 6.48 -6.04
C HIS A 18 -3.02 6.86 -4.98
N PHE A 19 -2.87 6.03 -3.94
CA PHE A 19 -1.89 6.23 -2.88
C PHE A 19 -0.57 5.52 -3.15
N VAL A 20 -0.42 4.87 -4.32
CA VAL A 20 0.86 4.37 -4.80
C VAL A 20 1.80 5.53 -5.05
N GLY A 21 2.89 5.58 -4.30
CA GLY A 21 3.90 6.62 -4.45
C GLY A 21 4.72 6.46 -5.73
N PHE A 22 5.29 7.55 -6.23
CA PHE A 22 6.29 7.54 -7.32
C PHE A 22 7.43 6.54 -7.05
N GLU A 23 7.76 6.34 -5.78
CA GLU A 23 8.77 5.41 -5.30
C GLU A 23 8.49 3.95 -5.68
N ASP A 24 7.23 3.54 -5.69
CA ASP A 24 6.82 2.18 -6.00
C ASP A 24 6.93 1.91 -7.51
N ILE A 25 6.58 2.92 -8.31
CA ILE A 25 6.60 2.88 -9.77
C ILE A 25 8.03 2.78 -10.32
N LYS A 26 9.02 3.38 -9.63
CA LYS A 26 10.43 3.33 -10.01
C LYS A 26 11.02 1.92 -9.91
N ILE A 27 10.39 1.01 -9.16
CA ILE A 27 10.88 -0.36 -8.96
C ILE A 27 10.46 -1.23 -10.15
N LYS A 28 11.38 -1.42 -11.10
CA LYS A 28 11.14 -2.22 -12.33
C LYS A 28 11.25 -3.73 -12.13
N ASN A 29 11.81 -4.18 -11.01
CA ASN A 29 12.01 -5.60 -10.69
C ASN A 29 10.94 -6.10 -9.73
N ASN A 30 10.15 -7.08 -10.20
CA ASN A 30 9.05 -7.68 -9.43
C ASN A 30 9.54 -8.32 -8.11
N ALA A 31 10.74 -8.90 -8.07
CA ALA A 31 11.25 -9.50 -6.82
C ALA A 31 11.51 -8.44 -5.74
N ILE A 32 12.03 -7.27 -6.13
CA ILE A 32 12.25 -6.14 -5.23
C ILE A 32 10.90 -5.56 -4.78
N LEU A 33 9.94 -5.47 -5.70
CA LEU A 33 8.60 -4.97 -5.42
C LEU A 33 7.85 -5.87 -4.42
N ILE A 34 7.89 -7.20 -4.62
CA ILE A 34 7.30 -8.18 -3.70
C ILE A 34 7.93 -8.04 -2.32
N ARG A 35 9.27 -7.99 -2.23
CA ARG A 35 9.95 -7.79 -0.94
C ARG A 35 9.53 -6.49 -0.25
N LYS A 36 9.37 -5.40 -1.01
CA LYS A 36 8.89 -4.12 -0.48
C LYS A 36 7.48 -4.25 0.09
N TYR A 37 6.56 -4.83 -0.66
CA TYR A 37 5.17 -4.97 -0.21
C TYR A 37 5.02 -5.96 0.95
N VAL A 38 5.82 -7.02 1.04
CA VAL A 38 5.89 -7.86 2.25
C VAL A 38 6.28 -7.04 3.47
N THR A 39 7.28 -6.17 3.34
CA THR A 39 7.74 -5.30 4.43
C THR A 39 6.64 -4.29 4.83
N ILE A 40 5.97 -3.68 3.84
CA ILE A 40 4.84 -2.78 4.07
C ILE A 40 3.69 -3.51 4.78
N THR A 41 3.34 -4.74 4.38
CA THR A 41 2.30 -5.54 5.03
C THR A 41 2.64 -5.82 6.49
N VAL A 42 3.87 -6.26 6.79
CA VAL A 42 4.29 -6.53 8.18
C VAL A 42 4.27 -5.25 9.02
N ALA A 43 4.84 -4.15 8.50
CA ALA A 43 4.87 -2.89 9.21
C ALA A 43 3.47 -2.33 9.45
N SER A 44 2.59 -2.37 8.44
CA SER A 44 1.19 -1.93 8.58
C SER A 44 0.42 -2.78 9.60
N LEU A 45 0.62 -4.10 9.64
CA LEU A 45 0.02 -4.98 10.65
C LEU A 45 0.44 -4.59 12.07
N LEU A 46 1.73 -4.29 12.28
CA LEU A 46 2.25 -3.85 13.58
C LEU A 46 1.64 -2.50 13.99
N ILE A 47 1.64 -1.52 13.08
CA ILE A 47 1.07 -0.19 13.34
C ILE A 47 -0.42 -0.31 13.64
N TYR A 48 -1.17 -1.02 12.81
CA TYR A 48 -2.60 -1.23 13.00
C TYR A 48 -2.88 -1.89 14.36
N SER A 49 -2.14 -2.94 14.70
CA SER A 49 -2.34 -3.67 15.97
C SER A 49 -2.10 -2.78 17.19
N MET A 50 -1.06 -1.95 17.17
CA MET A 50 -0.77 -1.01 18.26
C MET A 50 -1.74 0.17 18.30
N SER A 51 -2.25 0.61 17.15
CA SER A 51 -3.07 1.82 17.05
C SER A 51 -4.57 1.58 17.13
N PHE A 52 -5.08 0.36 16.90
CA PHE A 52 -6.52 0.10 16.79
C PHE A 52 -7.35 0.57 18.01
N TYR A 53 -6.96 0.14 19.22
CA TYR A 53 -7.69 0.51 20.43
C TYR A 53 -7.53 2.00 20.76
N PHE A 54 -6.35 2.55 20.49
CA PHE A 54 -6.07 3.97 20.68
C PHE A 54 -6.90 4.82 19.72
N TYR A 55 -7.00 4.41 18.46
CA TYR A 55 -7.86 5.04 17.45
C TYR A 55 -9.32 5.05 17.88
N LYS A 56 -9.86 3.92 18.35
CA LYS A 56 -11.25 3.86 18.87
C LYS A 56 -11.46 4.76 20.08
N LEU A 57 -10.49 4.83 20.99
CA LEU A 57 -10.54 5.72 22.14
C LEU A 57 -10.56 7.19 21.70
N LEU A 58 -9.70 7.58 20.75
CA LEU A 58 -9.67 8.94 20.22
C LEU A 58 -10.96 9.30 19.46
N ALA A 59 -11.50 8.36 18.68
CA ALA A 59 -12.76 8.52 17.96
C ALA A 59 -13.92 8.82 18.91
N ASN A 60 -14.08 8.02 19.98
CA ASN A 60 -15.13 8.21 20.96
C ASN A 60 -15.05 9.55 21.70
N ASN A 61 -13.85 10.12 21.81
CA ASN A 61 -13.60 11.38 22.50
C ASN A 61 -13.49 12.59 21.55
N ASN A 62 -13.78 12.45 20.25
CA ASN A 62 -13.62 13.50 19.24
C ASN A 62 -12.17 14.05 19.11
N LEU A 63 -11.17 13.21 19.39
CA LEU A 63 -9.74 13.55 19.37
C LEU A 63 -8.99 12.95 18.17
N LEU A 64 -9.70 12.58 17.10
CA LEU A 64 -9.10 11.95 15.91
C LEU A 64 -8.03 12.82 15.23
N PHE A 65 -8.07 14.14 15.41
CA PHE A 65 -7.05 15.04 14.89
C PHE A 65 -5.64 14.77 15.45
N LEU A 66 -5.52 14.05 16.57
CA LEU A 66 -4.24 13.62 17.15
C LEU A 66 -3.66 12.36 16.49
N MET A 67 -4.48 11.61 15.73
CA MET A 67 -4.06 10.34 15.14
C MET A 67 -2.85 10.45 14.21
N PRO A 68 -2.71 11.48 13.35
CA PRO A 68 -1.52 11.64 12.51
C PRO A 68 -0.24 11.76 13.33
N ILE A 69 -0.27 12.48 14.46
CA ILE A 69 0.89 12.65 15.35
C ILE A 69 1.30 11.28 15.89
N PHE A 70 0.35 10.55 16.49
CA PHE A 70 0.59 9.21 17.04
C PHE A 70 1.15 8.24 15.98
N TYR A 71 0.59 8.30 14.77
CA TYR A 71 1.00 7.46 13.66
C TYR A 71 2.44 7.74 13.21
N THR A 72 2.82 9.02 13.06
CA THR A 72 4.20 9.39 12.70
C THR A 72 5.21 8.96 13.78
N THR A 73 4.85 9.08 15.06
CA THR A 73 5.67 8.58 16.18
C THR A 73 5.86 7.06 16.09
N LEU A 74 4.81 6.30 15.83
CA LEU A 74 4.90 4.84 15.65
C LEU A 74 5.78 4.44 14.48
N ILE A 75 5.64 5.11 13.32
CA ILE A 75 6.52 4.86 12.16
C ILE A 75 7.97 5.09 12.54
N TYR A 76 8.28 6.21 13.20
CA TYR A 76 9.63 6.52 13.61
C TYR A 76 10.22 5.45 14.56
N MET A 77 9.44 5.01 15.53
CA MET A 77 9.83 3.92 16.43
C MET A 77 10.07 2.60 15.68
N LEU A 78 9.25 2.29 14.68
CA LEU A 78 9.44 1.12 13.83
C LEU A 78 10.69 1.24 12.95
N ILE A 79 10.98 2.43 12.40
CA ILE A 79 12.22 2.68 11.65
C ILE A 79 13.43 2.38 12.53
N LEU A 80 13.46 2.90 13.76
CA LEU A 80 14.54 2.64 14.70
C LEU A 80 14.65 1.15 15.04
N LEU A 81 13.52 0.48 15.32
CA LEU A 81 13.49 -0.95 15.60
C LEU A 81 14.04 -1.76 14.42
N PHE A 82 13.56 -1.51 13.20
CA PHE A 82 14.03 -2.20 12.00
C PHE A 82 15.48 -1.88 11.68
N LYS A 83 15.97 -0.68 11.98
CA LYS A 83 17.39 -0.34 11.84
C LYS A 83 18.25 -1.16 12.80
N ILE A 84 17.87 -1.24 14.07
CA ILE A 84 18.58 -2.08 15.07
C ILE A 84 18.56 -3.55 14.66
N LEU A 85 17.39 -4.07 14.27
CA LEU A 85 17.26 -5.45 13.78
C LEU A 85 18.14 -5.66 12.54
N ASN A 86 18.10 -4.75 11.58
CA ASN A 86 18.90 -4.83 10.37
C ASN A 86 20.39 -4.72 10.66
N ASP A 87 20.85 -3.91 11.60
CA ASP A 87 22.26 -3.84 12.01
C ASP A 87 22.72 -5.15 12.65
N ILE A 88 21.88 -5.79 13.47
CA ILE A 88 22.11 -7.15 13.98
C ILE A 88 22.17 -8.17 12.83
N PHE A 89 21.31 -8.04 11.83
CA PHE A 89 21.25 -8.95 10.67
C PHE A 89 22.31 -8.65 9.59
N ILE A 90 22.81 -7.42 9.46
CA ILE A 90 23.84 -6.99 8.49
C ILE A 90 25.20 -7.53 8.89
N VAL A 91 25.45 -7.74 10.19
CA VAL A 91 26.57 -8.58 10.66
C VAL A 91 26.53 -9.98 10.00
N TYR A 92 25.34 -10.43 9.56
CA TYR A 92 25.13 -11.72 8.90
C TYR A 92 24.83 -11.67 7.39
N ASN A 93 24.50 -10.52 6.77
CA ASN A 93 24.20 -10.48 5.33
C ASN A 93 24.37 -9.11 4.62
N LYS A 94 24.80 -9.16 3.35
CA LYS A 94 25.16 -8.00 2.50
C LYS A 94 24.02 -6.96 2.34
N LYS A 95 24.44 -5.68 2.31
CA LYS A 95 23.65 -4.44 2.18
C LYS A 95 22.48 -4.53 1.17
N SER A 96 21.30 -4.04 1.58
CA SER A 96 20.18 -3.74 0.69
C SER A 96 20.37 -2.39 -0.01
N ASN A 97 19.94 -2.29 -1.27
CA ASN A 97 20.00 -1.05 -2.07
C ASN A 97 18.96 0.02 -1.68
N TYR A 98 18.01 -0.32 -0.80
CA TYR A 98 16.99 0.61 -0.31
C TYR A 98 17.13 0.74 1.21
N SER A 99 17.12 1.98 1.70
CA SER A 99 17.10 2.27 3.13
C SER A 99 15.71 1.95 3.71
N ASN A 100 15.69 1.42 4.93
CA ASN A 100 14.45 1.15 5.65
C ASN A 100 13.61 2.43 5.83
N ASP A 101 14.27 3.58 5.98
CA ASP A 101 13.64 4.91 6.11
C ASP A 101 12.70 5.21 4.94
N PHE A 102 13.11 4.88 3.72
CA PHE A 102 12.34 5.12 2.50
C PHE A 102 11.17 4.13 2.35
N MET A 103 11.29 2.93 2.93
CA MET A 103 10.22 1.92 2.86
C MET A 103 9.07 2.24 3.82
N LEU A 104 9.37 2.91 4.94
CA LEU A 104 8.42 3.19 6.02
C LEU A 104 7.75 4.56 5.90
N SER A 105 8.28 5.48 5.08
CA SER A 105 7.62 6.72 4.67
C SER A 105 6.69 6.56 3.47
N ASN A 106 6.43 5.34 3.04
CA ASN A 106 5.69 5.06 1.81
C ASN A 106 4.20 5.40 1.95
N SER A 107 3.65 6.14 0.99
CA SER A 107 2.24 6.55 0.98
C SER A 107 1.26 5.37 1.02
N SER A 108 1.62 4.23 0.43
CA SER A 108 0.81 3.01 0.46
C SER A 108 0.69 2.45 1.88
N LEU A 109 1.74 2.51 2.70
CA LEU A 109 1.71 2.07 4.11
C LEU A 109 0.69 2.91 4.91
N ILE A 110 0.71 4.23 4.72
CA ILE A 110 -0.23 5.15 5.37
C ILE A 110 -1.66 4.86 4.92
N ALA A 111 -1.88 4.79 3.62
CA ALA A 111 -3.22 4.57 3.07
C ALA A 111 -3.82 3.24 3.53
N ILE A 112 -3.07 2.13 3.45
CA ILE A 112 -3.52 0.81 3.87
C ILE A 112 -3.89 0.79 5.37
N THR A 113 -3.06 1.39 6.22
CA THR A 113 -3.29 1.39 7.68
C THR A 113 -4.50 2.23 8.08
N PHE A 114 -4.62 3.46 7.59
CA PHE A 114 -5.77 4.31 7.89
C PHE A 114 -7.06 3.74 7.30
N PHE A 115 -7.01 3.17 6.11
CA PHE A 115 -8.17 2.53 5.50
C PHE A 115 -8.69 1.34 6.31
N ALA A 116 -7.79 0.58 6.95
CA ALA A 116 -8.16 -0.50 7.85
C ALA A 116 -8.73 0.00 9.20
N LEU A 117 -8.27 1.17 9.69
CA LEU A 117 -8.73 1.78 10.95
C LEU A 117 -10.09 2.48 10.83
N ASP A 118 -10.32 3.18 9.72
CA ASP A 118 -11.48 4.08 9.52
C ASP A 118 -12.80 3.31 9.36
N LYS A 119 -12.75 2.11 8.79
CA LYS A 119 -13.95 1.28 8.72
C LYS A 119 -14.34 0.82 10.11
N ASN A 120 -15.64 0.95 10.46
CA ASN A 120 -16.33 0.45 11.67
C ASN A 120 -16.25 -1.09 11.86
N ASN A 121 -15.08 -1.65 11.64
CA ASN A 121 -14.81 -3.06 11.63
C ASN A 121 -14.35 -3.51 13.01
N GLY A 122 -14.64 -4.76 13.33
CA GLY A 122 -13.95 -5.46 14.40
C GLY A 122 -12.45 -5.56 14.08
N PHE A 123 -11.63 -5.76 15.12
CA PHE A 123 -10.17 -5.85 15.01
C PHE A 123 -9.72 -6.79 13.87
N PHE A 124 -10.28 -8.00 13.84
CA PHE A 124 -9.97 -9.03 12.85
C PHE A 124 -10.35 -8.66 11.42
N LYS A 125 -11.49 -7.99 11.23
CA LYS A 125 -11.94 -7.56 9.89
C LYS A 125 -11.04 -6.45 9.34
N GLY A 126 -10.49 -5.58 10.20
CA GLY A 126 -9.47 -4.62 9.75
C GLY A 126 -8.15 -5.29 9.37
N LEU A 127 -7.73 -6.37 10.06
CA LEU A 127 -6.55 -7.16 9.64
C LEU A 127 -6.75 -7.79 8.25
N GLU A 128 -7.93 -8.36 8.00
CA GLU A 128 -8.27 -8.93 6.70
C GLU A 128 -8.19 -7.88 5.59
N ILE A 129 -8.81 -6.71 5.79
CA ILE A 129 -8.79 -5.60 4.82
C ILE A 129 -7.37 -5.12 4.56
N LEU A 130 -6.54 -5.01 5.60
CA LEU A 130 -5.16 -4.58 5.49
C LEU A 130 -4.36 -5.52 4.58
N ILE A 131 -4.46 -6.83 4.81
CA ILE A 131 -3.77 -7.85 4.00
C ILE A 131 -4.26 -7.80 2.55
N LEU A 132 -5.57 -7.76 2.34
CA LEU A 132 -6.17 -7.70 1.01
C LEU A 132 -5.79 -6.42 0.26
N SER A 133 -5.70 -5.29 0.96
CA SER A 133 -5.28 -3.99 0.42
C SER A 133 -3.83 -4.00 -0.05
N ALA A 134 -2.92 -4.51 0.79
CA ALA A 134 -1.51 -4.62 0.42
C ALA A 134 -1.30 -5.55 -0.78
N LEU A 135 -2.00 -6.69 -0.82
CA LEU A 135 -1.98 -7.60 -1.97
C LEU A 135 -2.54 -6.96 -3.23
N GLY A 136 -3.64 -6.23 -3.11
CA GLY A 136 -4.27 -5.52 -4.22
C GLY A 136 -3.36 -4.51 -4.89
N ILE A 137 -2.70 -3.68 -4.09
CA ILE A 137 -1.76 -2.69 -4.60
C ILE A 137 -0.55 -3.37 -5.26
N LEU A 138 -0.03 -4.44 -4.67
CA LEU A 138 1.06 -5.22 -5.28
C LEU A 138 0.67 -5.79 -6.65
N ILE A 139 -0.52 -6.39 -6.76
CA ILE A 139 -1.04 -6.91 -8.03
C ILE A 139 -1.20 -5.78 -9.05
N ALA A 140 -1.76 -4.64 -8.63
CA ALA A 140 -1.92 -3.48 -9.49
C ALA A 140 -0.57 -2.97 -10.03
N LEU A 141 0.46 -2.86 -9.18
CA LEU A 141 1.80 -2.45 -9.59
C LEU A 141 2.47 -3.42 -10.55
N ILE A 142 2.29 -4.73 -10.35
CA ILE A 142 2.76 -5.76 -11.30
C ILE A 142 2.04 -5.59 -12.65
N LEU A 143 0.73 -5.33 -12.62
CA LEU A 143 -0.06 -5.12 -13.83
C LEU A 143 0.36 -3.84 -14.57
N ILE A 144 0.56 -2.74 -13.85
CA ILE A 144 1.03 -1.46 -14.39
C ILE A 144 2.39 -1.62 -15.06
N THR A 145 3.33 -2.29 -14.40
CA THR A 145 4.67 -2.53 -14.96
C THR A 145 4.62 -3.48 -16.17
N ALA A 146 3.73 -4.47 -16.18
CA ALA A 146 3.51 -5.35 -17.33
C ALA A 146 2.89 -4.62 -18.54
N ILE A 147 1.84 -3.82 -18.31
CA ILE A 147 1.18 -3.00 -19.34
C ILE A 147 2.20 -2.04 -19.94
N LYS A 148 2.97 -1.31 -19.11
CA LYS A 148 4.00 -0.42 -19.62
C LYS A 148 5.04 -1.16 -20.45
N LYS A 149 5.58 -2.29 -19.98
CA LYS A 149 6.55 -3.09 -20.75
C LYS A 149 6.00 -3.48 -22.13
N ASN A 150 4.68 -3.68 -22.25
CA ASN A 150 4.04 -3.96 -23.53
C ASN A 150 3.89 -2.71 -24.41
N PHE A 151 3.57 -1.55 -23.83
CA PHE A 151 3.56 -0.26 -24.54
C PHE A 151 4.95 0.11 -25.08
N ASP A 152 6.00 -0.06 -24.26
CA ASP A 152 7.38 0.27 -24.63
C ASP A 152 7.89 -0.57 -25.82
N LYS A 153 7.34 -1.76 -26.05
CA LYS A 153 7.70 -2.62 -27.21
C LYS A 153 7.18 -2.07 -28.54
N ASN A 154 6.06 -1.34 -28.55
CA ASN A 154 5.44 -0.79 -29.74
C ASN A 154 4.85 0.60 -29.42
N PRO A 155 5.69 1.63 -29.18
CA PRO A 155 5.22 2.95 -28.79
C PRO A 155 4.46 3.59 -29.95
N LYS A 156 3.12 3.66 -29.83
CA LYS A 156 2.26 4.33 -30.81
C LYS A 156 2.11 5.84 -30.57
N ILE A 157 2.40 6.31 -29.35
CA ILE A 157 2.13 7.70 -28.92
C ILE A 157 3.35 8.24 -28.17
N LYS A 158 4.09 9.16 -28.79
CA LYS A 158 5.34 9.75 -28.25
C LYS A 158 5.17 10.49 -26.91
N ILE A 159 3.99 11.06 -26.66
CA ILE A 159 3.68 11.81 -25.40
C ILE A 159 3.69 10.87 -24.18
N LEU A 160 3.50 9.56 -24.39
CA LEU A 160 3.40 8.56 -23.33
C LEU A 160 4.66 7.68 -23.19
N GLU A 161 5.79 8.01 -23.80
CA GLU A 161 6.99 7.16 -23.74
C GLU A 161 7.66 7.10 -22.35
N ASN A 162 7.33 8.01 -21.42
CA ASN A 162 8.08 8.23 -20.19
C ASN A 162 7.29 7.88 -18.90
N GLU A 163 7.71 8.39 -17.74
CA GLU A 163 7.02 8.17 -16.46
C GLU A 163 5.51 8.51 -16.44
N PRO A 164 4.99 9.50 -17.21
CA PRO A 164 3.56 9.82 -17.23
C PRO A 164 2.63 8.65 -17.60
N ILE A 165 3.11 7.66 -18.36
CA ILE A 165 2.30 6.49 -18.75
C ILE A 165 1.87 5.66 -17.53
N TYR A 166 2.69 5.62 -16.48
CA TYR A 166 2.34 4.90 -15.27
C TYR A 166 1.11 5.51 -14.59
N PHE A 167 1.03 6.83 -14.53
CA PHE A 167 -0.13 7.57 -14.01
C PHE A 167 -1.37 7.37 -14.87
N PHE A 168 -1.19 7.35 -16.19
CA PHE A 168 -2.29 7.09 -17.10
C PHE A 168 -2.83 5.65 -16.94
N ILE A 169 -1.96 4.65 -16.84
CA ILE A 169 -2.36 3.26 -16.59
C ILE A 169 -3.05 3.14 -15.22
N MET A 170 -2.50 3.76 -14.17
CA MET A 170 -3.12 3.79 -12.84
C MET A 170 -4.52 4.40 -12.86
N PHE A 171 -4.70 5.51 -13.57
CA PHE A 171 -6.01 6.15 -13.74
C PHE A 171 -7.01 5.25 -14.46
N ILE A 172 -6.60 4.55 -15.52
CA ILE A 172 -7.49 3.60 -16.21
C ILE A 172 -7.87 2.46 -15.26
N LEU A 173 -6.89 1.89 -14.54
CA LEU A 173 -7.14 0.79 -13.61
C LEU A 173 -8.08 1.22 -12.47
N SER A 174 -7.95 2.44 -11.96
CA SER A 174 -8.80 2.94 -10.88
C SER A 174 -10.26 3.16 -11.30
N LEU A 175 -10.57 3.21 -12.60
CA LEU A 175 -11.94 3.30 -13.12
C LEU A 175 -12.64 1.94 -13.23
N ILE A 176 -11.89 0.84 -13.25
CA ILE A 176 -12.43 -0.53 -13.39
C ILE A 176 -13.49 -0.86 -12.32
N PRO A 177 -13.32 -0.52 -11.02
CA PRO A 177 -14.35 -0.79 -10.02
C PRO A 177 -15.68 -0.14 -10.35
N ASN A 178 -15.65 1.12 -10.79
CA ASN A 178 -16.85 1.87 -11.12
C ASN A 178 -17.59 1.24 -12.31
N ILE A 179 -16.84 0.75 -13.31
CA ILE A 179 -17.40 0.05 -14.47
C ILE A 179 -18.04 -1.28 -14.04
N ILE A 180 -17.36 -2.05 -13.18
CA ILE A 180 -17.90 -3.31 -12.65
C ILE A 180 -19.18 -3.05 -11.86
N ILE A 181 -19.18 -2.07 -10.95
CA ILE A 181 -20.38 -1.69 -10.17
C ILE A 181 -21.52 -1.29 -11.10
N LEU A 182 -21.24 -0.53 -12.16
CA LEU A 182 -22.24 -0.11 -13.14
C LEU A 182 -22.86 -1.28 -13.93
N ILE A 183 -22.09 -2.34 -14.20
CA ILE A 183 -22.55 -3.50 -14.98
C ILE A 183 -23.36 -4.47 -14.11
N TYR A 184 -23.02 -4.58 -12.82
CA TYR A 184 -23.61 -5.56 -11.91
C TYR A 184 -24.71 -4.99 -10.99
N ASN A 185 -24.99 -3.69 -11.05
CA ASN A 185 -26.21 -3.06 -10.53
C ASN A 185 -27.27 -2.96 -11.61
#